data_AF-A0A2N5DYD4-F1
#
_entry.id   AF-A0A2N5DYD4-F1
#
_cell.length_a   1.000
_cell.length_b   1.000
_cell.length_c   1.000
_cell.angle_alpha   90.00
_cell.angle_beta   90.00
_cell.angle_gamma   90.00
#
_symmetry.space_group_name_H-M   'P 1'
#
loop_
_entity.id
_entity.type
_entity.pdbx_description
1 polymer ?
#
loop_
_entity_poly.entity_id
_entity_poly.type
_entity_poly.pdbx_seq_one_letter_code
_entity_poly.pdbx_strand_id
1 'polypeptide(L)'
;MKSWFNRLLGKSPQHTFPVVWDAQLPSIYARLEQTYDQPQPLAWDNSLLEAQPLGDLDEAFWAPGALEGTMIYHFGVGSDGPGAEEILSALQQALAKPGFKTMQVLYDLINQDSLLHYIDDLMKAIPESRGLRADQLHELVLLLSTQSPHPNAVKFAMAMMAFFPQQRSVEVLKVLARHDEFTLYAVVALRSMVEPEQYADIWFAMALRVNGWGRIHLMERMPYTLDETICSWLLREGFANSVMNEYTAVNCAVHGRLVDALASEHDDALLLGAAEMIYALLNGGPVPGMSAYDDGAKACWRYLQNVLAYLPAHPLHYLTAKRIREWAQSEKSLEPALSSQLVATSAEVLALTIWGDVTAQALAGEEGYAFHLAVDVCRDRQEDPFPALFARQRNNPESSLWYYLMQTEDAYQASQVCNLAEAQFDLKAIASGPTMSSGMGPKWNSQRQLDLVLQELKRFPEMGWPLLKAALQSPVVSNRHMAMNALEVWPLDSLSVHRQYLEECVEREPHEEVQQRLKSLCNRMM
;
A
#
# COMPACT_ATOMS: atom_id res chain seq x y z
N MET A 1 -1.26 -9.34 -38.34
CA MET A 1 0.05 -9.03 -37.73
C MET A 1 1.27 -9.43 -38.59
N LYS A 2 1.41 -10.65 -39.13
CA LYS A 2 2.61 -11.09 -39.89
C LYS A 2 2.96 -10.31 -41.18
N SER A 3 2.02 -9.56 -41.78
CA SER A 3 2.23 -8.83 -43.05
C SER A 3 2.91 -7.47 -42.91
N TRP A 4 2.85 -6.82 -41.73
CA TRP A 4 3.42 -5.48 -41.52
C TRP A 4 4.93 -5.52 -41.27
N PHE A 5 5.42 -6.55 -40.59
CA PHE A 5 6.85 -6.78 -40.32
C PHE A 5 7.69 -7.02 -41.58
N ASN A 6 7.09 -7.47 -42.69
CA ASN A 6 7.82 -7.80 -43.92
C ASN A 6 8.31 -6.58 -44.73
N ARG A 7 8.14 -5.34 -44.24
CA ARG A 7 8.70 -4.13 -44.88
C ARG A 7 10.16 -3.81 -44.49
N LEU A 8 10.88 -4.79 -43.93
CA LEU A 8 12.24 -4.65 -43.41
C LEU A 8 13.28 -5.27 -44.35
N LEU A 9 13.65 -4.63 -45.46
CA LEU A 9 14.96 -4.85 -46.10
C LEU A 9 15.39 -3.59 -46.88
N GLY A 10 15.77 -2.56 -46.14
CA GLY A 10 16.54 -1.42 -46.62
C GLY A 10 17.36 -0.87 -45.46
N LYS A 11 18.67 -0.70 -45.64
CA LYS A 11 19.54 -0.11 -44.60
C LYS A 11 19.09 1.34 -44.35
N SER A 12 18.43 1.58 -43.22
CA SER A 12 18.10 2.93 -42.76
C SER A 12 19.33 3.56 -42.09
N PRO A 13 19.61 4.86 -42.33
CA PRO A 13 20.58 5.60 -41.54
C PRO A 13 20.15 5.65 -40.08
N GLN A 14 21.09 5.56 -39.12
CA GLN A 14 20.83 5.76 -37.69
C GLN A 14 20.14 7.12 -37.50
N HIS A 15 18.84 7.11 -37.19
CA HIS A 15 18.10 8.32 -36.88
C HIS A 15 18.22 8.57 -35.37
N THR A 16 18.92 9.63 -34.98
CA THR A 16 19.02 10.02 -33.56
C THR A 16 17.89 10.95 -33.19
N PHE A 17 16.96 10.50 -32.34
CA PHE A 17 15.97 11.38 -31.71
C PHE A 17 16.65 12.26 -30.65
N PRO A 18 16.34 13.57 -30.59
CA PRO A 18 16.91 14.45 -29.57
C PRO A 18 16.33 14.16 -28.18
N VAL A 19 17.18 14.29 -27.16
CA VAL A 19 16.78 14.32 -25.75
C VAL A 19 16.12 15.66 -25.45
N VAL A 20 14.92 15.63 -24.85
CA VAL A 20 14.09 16.82 -24.54
C VAL A 20 13.80 16.99 -23.05
N TRP A 21 14.43 16.15 -22.22
CA TRP A 21 14.45 16.25 -20.77
C TRP A 21 15.83 16.73 -20.30
N ASP A 22 15.94 17.10 -19.03
CA ASP A 22 17.23 17.42 -18.43
C ASP A 22 18.16 16.20 -18.45
N ALA A 23 19.26 16.31 -19.21
CA ALA A 23 20.24 15.24 -19.38
C ALA A 23 21.04 14.94 -18.09
N GLN A 24 20.93 15.77 -17.05
CA GLN A 24 21.51 15.50 -15.73
C GLN A 24 20.66 14.50 -14.93
N LEU A 25 19.38 14.35 -15.25
CA LEU A 25 18.50 13.40 -14.56
C LEU A 25 18.86 11.96 -14.94
N PRO A 26 19.00 11.05 -13.97
CA PRO A 26 19.40 9.67 -14.23
C PRO A 26 18.28 8.87 -14.91
N SER A 27 18.66 8.08 -15.92
CA SER A 27 17.76 7.11 -16.55
C SER A 27 17.18 6.13 -15.52
N ILE A 28 15.87 5.92 -15.58
CA ILE A 28 15.17 4.93 -14.74
C ILE A 28 15.70 3.52 -15.00
N TYR A 29 15.81 3.15 -16.28
CA TYR A 29 16.29 1.83 -16.67
C TYR A 29 17.72 1.59 -16.19
N ALA A 30 18.63 2.55 -16.40
CA ALA A 30 20.03 2.39 -16.00
C ALA A 30 20.19 2.22 -14.49
N ARG A 31 19.34 2.89 -13.70
CA ARG A 31 19.26 2.69 -12.25
C ARG A 31 18.79 1.28 -11.92
N LEU A 32 17.68 0.83 -12.51
CA LEU A 32 17.12 -0.51 -12.24
C LEU A 32 18.06 -1.63 -12.67
N GLU A 33 18.76 -1.47 -13.80
CA GLU A 33 19.72 -2.44 -14.33
C GLU A 33 20.88 -2.71 -13.34
N GLN A 34 21.33 -1.71 -12.58
CA GLN A 34 22.38 -1.89 -11.55
C GLN A 34 21.97 -2.84 -10.43
N THR A 35 20.67 -2.97 -10.18
CA THR A 35 20.10 -3.83 -9.14
C THR A 35 19.63 -5.18 -9.67
N TYR A 36 19.88 -5.47 -10.95
CA TYR A 36 19.31 -6.62 -11.65
C TYR A 36 19.79 -7.98 -11.10
N ASP A 37 20.97 -8.06 -10.50
CA ASP A 37 21.47 -9.32 -9.94
C ASP A 37 21.02 -9.57 -8.49
N GLN A 38 20.31 -8.61 -7.88
CA GLN A 38 19.82 -8.78 -6.51
C GLN A 38 18.59 -9.73 -6.50
N PRO A 39 18.40 -10.54 -5.45
CA PRO A 39 17.23 -11.40 -5.30
C PRO A 39 16.05 -10.74 -4.57
N GLN A 40 16.30 -9.81 -3.64
CA GLN A 40 15.28 -9.22 -2.76
C GLN A 40 14.52 -8.03 -3.37
N PRO A 41 13.20 -7.84 -3.08
CA PRO A 41 12.45 -6.68 -3.53
C PRO A 41 13.20 -5.36 -3.31
N LEU A 42 12.94 -4.38 -4.18
CA LEU A 42 13.49 -3.05 -4.00
C LEU A 42 12.98 -2.43 -2.71
N ALA A 43 13.84 -1.74 -1.98
CA ALA A 43 13.45 -1.11 -0.73
C ALA A 43 12.40 -0.02 -0.98
N TRP A 44 11.40 0.06 -0.09
CA TRP A 44 10.26 0.96 -0.19
C TRP A 44 10.65 2.46 -0.15
N ASP A 45 11.83 2.78 0.36
CA ASP A 45 12.31 4.15 0.58
C ASP A 45 12.85 4.82 -0.70
N ASN A 46 11.98 5.23 -1.63
CA ASN A 46 12.36 6.03 -2.81
C ASN A 46 13.57 5.47 -3.60
N SER A 47 13.84 4.16 -3.51
CA SER A 47 15.22 3.68 -3.67
C SER A 47 15.69 3.52 -5.12
N LEU A 48 14.87 3.84 -6.14
CA LEU A 48 15.32 3.87 -7.55
C LEU A 48 14.67 4.96 -8.40
N LEU A 49 13.40 5.28 -8.17
CA LEU A 49 12.81 6.50 -8.67
C LEU A 49 12.91 7.47 -7.52
N GLU A 50 13.72 8.52 -7.66
CA GLU A 50 13.51 9.70 -6.82
C GLU A 50 12.03 10.01 -6.98
N ALA A 51 11.25 9.79 -5.92
CA ALA A 51 10.03 10.54 -5.78
C ALA A 51 10.43 11.98 -6.09
N GLN A 52 9.58 12.69 -6.85
CA GLN A 52 9.55 14.14 -6.72
C GLN A 52 9.82 14.43 -5.25
N PRO A 53 10.90 15.18 -4.93
CA PRO A 53 11.55 15.11 -3.65
C PRO A 53 10.48 15.05 -2.57
N LEU A 54 10.60 14.12 -1.61
CA LEU A 54 10.00 14.28 -0.29
C LEU A 54 10.66 15.53 0.33
N GLY A 55 10.55 16.66 -0.36
CA GLY A 55 11.06 17.93 0.01
C GLY A 55 10.17 18.44 1.12
N ASP A 56 10.54 19.58 1.65
CA ASP A 56 9.84 20.25 2.72
C ASP A 56 8.38 20.65 2.42
N LEU A 57 7.81 20.20 1.30
CA LEU A 57 6.46 20.46 0.82
C LEU A 57 5.46 19.51 1.48
N ASP A 58 4.38 20.10 2.00
CA ASP A 58 3.23 19.46 2.62
C ASP A 58 2.32 18.77 1.57
N GLU A 59 2.89 18.00 0.63
CA GLU A 59 2.17 17.38 -0.49
C GLU A 59 2.11 15.85 -0.38
N ALA A 60 0.99 15.27 -0.82
CA ALA A 60 0.78 13.83 -0.86
C ALA A 60 1.32 13.24 -2.18
N PHE A 61 1.97 12.08 -2.10
CA PHE A 61 2.49 11.36 -3.26
C PHE A 61 1.84 9.98 -3.38
N TRP A 62 1.69 9.52 -4.62
CA TRP A 62 1.26 8.15 -4.89
C TRP A 62 2.41 7.18 -4.62
N ALA A 63 2.11 6.05 -3.97
CA ALA A 63 3.03 4.92 -3.94
C ALA A 63 3.24 4.38 -5.38
N PRO A 64 4.37 3.72 -5.67
CA PRO A 64 4.62 3.13 -6.98
C PRO A 64 3.46 2.25 -7.49
N GLY A 65 2.95 2.57 -8.68
CA GLY A 65 1.81 1.90 -9.31
C GLY A 65 0.44 2.22 -8.71
N ALA A 66 0.37 3.04 -7.66
CA ALA A 66 -0.88 3.29 -6.93
C ALA A 66 -1.87 4.16 -7.69
N LEU A 67 -1.40 5.09 -8.53
CA LEU A 67 -2.28 5.91 -9.34
C LEU A 67 -3.10 5.02 -10.30
N GLU A 68 -2.44 4.21 -11.13
CA GLU A 68 -3.11 3.28 -12.04
C GLU A 68 -3.93 2.24 -11.30
N GLY A 69 -3.39 1.66 -10.22
CA GLY A 69 -4.12 0.73 -9.36
C GLY A 69 -5.44 1.33 -8.87
N THR A 70 -5.39 2.54 -8.32
CA THR A 70 -6.58 3.21 -7.79
C THR A 70 -7.60 3.55 -8.88
N MET A 71 -7.14 4.00 -10.05
CA MET A 71 -8.04 4.24 -11.20
C MET A 71 -8.74 2.95 -11.65
N ILE A 72 -8.03 1.82 -11.70
CA ILE A 72 -8.58 0.53 -12.15
C ILE A 72 -9.63 0.00 -11.16
N TYR A 73 -9.38 0.07 -9.85
CA TYR A 73 -10.27 -0.55 -8.85
C TYR A 73 -11.35 0.38 -8.27
N HIS A 74 -11.14 1.70 -8.24
CA HIS A 74 -11.97 2.59 -7.42
C HIS A 74 -12.69 3.70 -8.19
N PHE A 75 -12.02 4.36 -9.14
CA PHE A 75 -12.57 5.56 -9.79
C PHE A 75 -12.97 5.36 -11.27
N GLY A 76 -12.53 4.28 -11.89
CA GLY A 76 -12.57 4.15 -13.35
C GLY A 76 -11.60 5.10 -14.03
N VAL A 77 -11.46 4.96 -15.35
CA VAL A 77 -10.66 5.87 -16.17
C VAL A 77 -11.55 7.04 -16.61
N GLY A 78 -11.23 8.25 -16.16
CA GLY A 78 -11.94 9.47 -16.53
C GLY A 78 -11.73 9.88 -18.00
N SER A 79 -12.26 11.03 -18.41
CA SER A 79 -12.09 11.57 -19.77
C SER A 79 -11.20 12.81 -19.86
N ASP A 80 -10.64 13.27 -18.74
CA ASP A 80 -10.00 14.59 -18.64
C ASP A 80 -8.50 14.60 -19.02
N GLY A 81 -8.00 13.49 -19.57
CA GLY A 81 -6.62 13.34 -20.07
C GLY A 81 -6.49 13.51 -21.60
N PRO A 82 -5.24 13.45 -22.14
CA PRO A 82 -5.01 13.50 -23.58
C PRO A 82 -5.65 12.31 -24.30
N GLY A 83 -6.19 12.56 -25.49
CA GLY A 83 -6.82 11.52 -26.31
C GLY A 83 -5.80 10.74 -27.16
N ALA A 84 -6.12 9.48 -27.49
CA ALA A 84 -5.26 8.62 -28.31
C ALA A 84 -4.91 9.21 -29.69
N GLU A 85 -5.84 9.94 -30.31
CA GLU A 85 -5.61 10.60 -31.61
C GLU A 85 -4.56 11.72 -31.53
N GLU A 86 -4.56 12.49 -30.44
CA GLU A 86 -3.61 13.56 -30.20
C GLU A 86 -2.19 13.00 -30.04
N ILE A 87 -2.05 11.97 -29.21
CA ILE A 87 -0.78 11.25 -29.01
C ILE A 87 -0.30 10.63 -30.33
N LEU A 88 -1.18 9.98 -31.09
CA LEU A 88 -0.85 9.37 -32.38
C LEU A 88 -0.36 10.41 -33.40
N SER A 89 -0.98 11.59 -33.45
CA SER A 89 -0.57 12.70 -34.31
C SER A 89 0.82 13.21 -33.92
N ALA A 90 1.06 13.44 -32.62
CA ALA A 90 2.37 13.86 -32.13
C ALA A 90 3.46 12.82 -32.41
N LEU A 91 3.15 11.52 -32.24
CA LEU A 91 4.04 10.41 -32.55
C LEU A 91 4.40 10.38 -34.04
N GLN A 92 3.42 10.50 -34.93
CA GLN A 92 3.66 10.53 -36.39
C GLN A 92 4.56 11.71 -36.77
N GLN A 93 4.35 12.89 -36.19
CA GLN A 93 5.18 14.07 -36.44
C GLN A 93 6.62 13.88 -35.95
N ALA A 94 6.80 13.33 -34.75
CA ALA A 94 8.10 13.03 -34.17
C ALA A 94 8.90 12.01 -35.01
N LEU A 95 8.24 10.97 -35.53
CA LEU A 95 8.87 9.96 -36.37
C LEU A 95 9.18 10.48 -37.78
N ALA A 96 8.26 11.25 -38.38
CA ALA A 96 8.44 11.77 -39.74
C ALA A 96 9.54 12.85 -39.82
N LYS A 97 9.66 13.69 -38.78
CA LYS A 97 10.68 14.75 -38.69
C LYS A 97 11.23 14.83 -37.26
N PRO A 98 12.19 13.94 -36.91
CA PRO A 98 12.82 13.94 -35.60
C PRO A 98 13.52 15.28 -35.34
N GLY A 99 13.06 16.02 -34.34
CA GLY A 99 13.59 17.33 -33.98
C GLY A 99 13.15 17.72 -32.58
N PHE A 100 13.86 18.67 -31.96
CA PHE A 100 13.65 19.01 -30.54
C PHE A 100 12.19 19.38 -30.26
N LYS A 101 11.60 20.23 -31.10
CA LYS A 101 10.20 20.67 -30.93
C LYS A 101 9.16 19.54 -31.06
N THR A 102 9.31 18.66 -32.06
CA THR A 102 8.36 17.56 -32.27
C THR A 102 8.48 16.50 -31.17
N MET A 103 9.70 16.24 -30.71
CA MET A 103 9.95 15.38 -29.56
C MET A 103 9.43 15.97 -28.26
N GLN A 104 9.62 17.27 -28.01
CA GLN A 104 9.13 17.95 -26.81
C GLN A 104 7.60 17.83 -26.72
N VAL A 105 6.88 18.12 -27.81
CA VAL A 105 5.40 18.02 -27.83
C VAL A 105 4.92 16.61 -27.50
N LEU A 106 5.49 15.58 -28.13
CA LEU A 106 5.15 14.19 -27.82
C LEU A 106 5.46 13.86 -26.34
N TYR A 107 6.64 14.28 -25.87
CA TYR A 107 7.10 13.99 -24.53
C TYR A 107 6.25 14.65 -23.45
N ASP A 108 5.90 15.92 -23.63
CA ASP A 108 5.05 16.66 -22.70
C ASP A 108 3.64 16.05 -22.65
N LEU A 109 3.06 15.69 -23.79
CA LEU A 109 1.75 15.03 -23.85
C LEU A 109 1.74 13.67 -23.14
N ILE A 110 2.77 12.86 -23.31
CA ILE A 110 2.89 11.56 -22.63
C ILE A 110 2.97 11.74 -21.10
N ASN A 111 3.63 12.80 -20.63
CA ASN A 111 3.85 13.03 -19.20
C ASN A 111 2.75 13.91 -18.54
N GLN A 112 1.70 14.28 -19.28
CA GLN A 112 0.65 15.17 -18.77
C GLN A 112 -0.29 14.48 -17.76
N ASP A 113 -0.66 13.21 -18.00
CA ASP A 113 -1.58 12.45 -17.16
C ASP A 113 -1.31 10.93 -17.29
N SER A 114 -2.04 10.09 -16.56
CA SER A 114 -1.97 8.64 -16.65
C SER A 114 -2.25 8.14 -18.06
N LEU A 115 -1.45 7.16 -18.48
CA LEU A 115 -1.56 6.51 -19.79
C LEU A 115 -2.89 5.74 -19.95
N LEU A 116 -3.55 5.36 -18.85
CA LEU A 116 -4.81 4.60 -18.90
C LEU A 116 -5.90 5.31 -19.70
N HIS A 117 -5.83 6.65 -19.80
CA HIS A 117 -6.75 7.46 -20.61
C HIS A 117 -6.72 7.15 -22.11
N TYR A 118 -5.57 6.73 -22.65
CA TYR A 118 -5.39 6.65 -24.11
C TYR A 118 -4.67 5.41 -24.62
N ILE A 119 -3.97 4.66 -23.76
CA ILE A 119 -3.00 3.66 -24.22
C ILE A 119 -3.65 2.52 -25.03
N ASP A 120 -4.81 2.02 -24.60
CA ASP A 120 -5.50 0.92 -25.27
C ASP A 120 -5.98 1.32 -26.67
N ASP A 121 -6.54 2.51 -26.81
CA ASP A 121 -7.02 3.02 -28.09
C ASP A 121 -5.86 3.40 -29.01
N LEU A 122 -4.77 3.93 -28.46
CA LEU A 122 -3.54 4.18 -29.21
C LEU A 122 -2.94 2.87 -29.75
N MET A 123 -2.88 1.82 -28.92
CA MET A 123 -2.38 0.49 -29.32
C MET A 123 -3.22 -0.12 -30.45
N LYS A 124 -4.55 0.11 -30.47
CA LYS A 124 -5.43 -0.29 -31.58
C LYS A 124 -5.19 0.53 -32.86
N ALA A 125 -4.94 1.83 -32.72
CA ALA A 125 -4.80 2.74 -33.85
C ALA A 125 -3.45 2.62 -34.59
N ILE A 126 -2.37 2.24 -33.90
CA ILE A 126 -1.02 2.15 -34.48
C ILE A 126 -0.94 1.21 -35.70
N PRO A 127 -1.47 -0.04 -35.66
CA PRO A 127 -1.47 -0.93 -36.82
C PRO A 127 -2.23 -0.39 -38.05
N GLU A 128 -3.22 0.48 -37.83
CA GLU A 128 -4.08 1.05 -38.88
C GLU A 128 -3.52 2.35 -39.46
N SER A 129 -2.61 2.99 -38.72
CA SER A 129 -1.97 4.23 -39.13
C SER A 129 -1.14 4.08 -40.40
N ARG A 130 -1.40 4.97 -41.37
CA ARG A 130 -0.56 5.13 -42.55
C ARG A 130 0.60 6.08 -42.22
N GLY A 131 1.82 5.65 -42.52
CA GLY A 131 3.02 6.50 -42.40
C GLY A 131 3.91 6.22 -41.19
N LEU A 132 3.50 5.35 -40.26
CA LEU A 132 4.38 4.88 -39.19
C LEU A 132 5.41 3.88 -39.72
N ARG A 133 6.68 4.22 -39.52
CA ARG A 133 7.83 3.37 -39.83
C ARG A 133 8.22 2.55 -38.62
N ALA A 134 8.12 1.23 -38.73
CA ALA A 134 8.37 0.29 -37.63
C ALA A 134 9.80 0.41 -37.06
N ASP A 135 10.80 0.63 -37.92
CA ASP A 135 12.20 0.79 -37.52
C ASP A 135 12.41 2.04 -36.67
N GLN A 136 11.86 3.19 -37.10
CA GLN A 136 11.94 4.44 -36.34
C GLN A 136 11.15 4.40 -35.03
N LEU A 137 9.97 3.76 -35.03
CA LEU A 137 9.18 3.59 -33.82
C LEU A 137 9.93 2.73 -32.80
N HIS A 138 10.57 1.64 -33.26
CA HIS A 138 11.38 0.80 -32.38
C HIS A 138 12.58 1.55 -31.79
N GLU A 139 13.30 2.35 -32.59
CA GLU A 139 14.40 3.19 -32.12
C GLU A 139 13.93 4.20 -31.05
N LEU A 140 12.78 4.85 -31.26
CA LEU A 140 12.19 5.77 -30.29
C LEU A 140 11.78 5.06 -28.99
N VAL A 141 11.14 3.90 -29.10
CA VAL A 141 10.71 3.08 -27.95
C VAL A 141 11.91 2.63 -27.12
N LEU A 142 12.99 2.18 -27.77
CA LEU A 142 14.23 1.83 -27.06
C LEU A 142 14.86 3.06 -26.39
N LEU A 143 14.87 4.22 -27.05
CA LEU A 143 15.38 5.45 -26.44
C LEU A 143 14.60 5.82 -25.17
N LEU A 144 13.27 5.91 -25.26
CA LEU A 144 12.42 6.33 -24.15
C LEU A 144 12.52 5.34 -22.98
N SER A 145 12.44 4.05 -23.24
CA SER A 145 12.50 3.02 -22.19
C SER A 145 13.86 2.92 -21.50
N THR A 146 14.97 3.18 -22.20
CA THR A 146 16.32 2.99 -21.64
C THR A 146 17.01 4.27 -21.18
N GLN A 147 16.53 5.45 -21.60
CA GLN A 147 17.18 6.74 -21.28
C GLN A 147 16.29 7.75 -20.56
N SER A 148 14.95 7.58 -20.57
CA SER A 148 14.07 8.56 -19.94
C SER A 148 14.17 8.51 -18.40
N PRO A 149 14.16 9.69 -17.74
CA PRO A 149 14.04 9.79 -16.30
C PRO A 149 12.59 9.89 -15.81
N HIS A 150 11.59 9.88 -16.71
CA HIS A 150 10.18 10.11 -16.35
C HIS A 150 9.34 8.82 -16.49
N PRO A 151 8.56 8.44 -15.46
CA PRO A 151 7.81 7.18 -15.45
C PRO A 151 6.84 7.01 -16.62
N ASN A 152 6.07 8.04 -16.98
CA ASN A 152 5.07 7.93 -18.04
C ASN A 152 5.70 7.71 -19.42
N ALA A 153 6.82 8.36 -19.73
CA ALA A 153 7.59 8.11 -20.94
C ALA A 153 8.12 6.67 -21.01
N VAL A 154 8.58 6.11 -19.89
CA VAL A 154 9.01 4.70 -19.79
C VAL A 154 7.82 3.75 -19.97
N LYS A 155 6.72 3.94 -19.25
CA LYS A 155 5.48 3.14 -19.37
C LYS A 155 4.93 3.16 -20.79
N PHE A 156 4.96 4.32 -21.45
CA PHE A 156 4.53 4.49 -22.84
C PHE A 156 5.36 3.62 -23.76
N ALA A 157 6.69 3.70 -23.63
CA ALA A 157 7.60 2.88 -24.40
C ALA A 157 7.39 1.39 -24.14
N MET A 158 7.19 0.98 -22.88
CA MET A 158 6.92 -0.42 -22.51
C MET A 158 5.66 -0.97 -23.17
N ALA A 159 4.56 -0.21 -23.19
CA ALA A 159 3.34 -0.62 -23.89
C ALA A 159 3.61 -0.82 -25.40
N MET A 160 4.35 0.11 -26.02
CA MET A 160 4.71 0.03 -27.44
C MET A 160 5.67 -1.13 -27.76
N MET A 161 6.47 -1.62 -26.79
CA MET A 161 7.36 -2.76 -27.00
C MET A 161 6.62 -4.04 -27.37
N ALA A 162 5.31 -4.16 -27.10
CA ALA A 162 4.51 -5.29 -27.53
C ALA A 162 4.52 -5.48 -29.08
N PHE A 163 4.80 -4.43 -29.86
CA PHE A 163 4.99 -4.53 -31.31
C PHE A 163 6.38 -5.04 -31.73
N PHE A 164 7.30 -5.22 -30.79
CA PHE A 164 8.71 -5.48 -31.06
C PHE A 164 9.22 -6.66 -30.20
N PRO A 165 8.77 -7.90 -30.46
CA PRO A 165 9.07 -9.08 -29.63
C PRO A 165 10.52 -9.60 -29.77
N GLN A 166 11.48 -8.74 -30.10
CA GLN A 166 12.89 -9.13 -30.16
C GLN A 166 13.48 -9.27 -28.75
N GLN A 167 14.58 -10.05 -28.67
CA GLN A 167 15.27 -10.34 -27.42
C GLN A 167 15.59 -9.08 -26.60
N ARG A 168 16.05 -8.00 -27.24
CA ARG A 168 16.40 -6.76 -26.53
C ARG A 168 15.18 -6.11 -25.83
N SER A 169 14.01 -6.11 -26.46
CA SER A 169 12.79 -5.56 -25.85
C SER A 169 12.37 -6.38 -24.63
N VAL A 170 12.44 -7.72 -24.74
CA VAL A 170 12.15 -8.62 -23.62
C VAL A 170 13.13 -8.41 -22.47
N GLU A 171 14.43 -8.24 -22.75
CA GLU A 171 15.45 -7.91 -21.73
C GLU A 171 15.14 -6.59 -21.03
N VAL A 172 14.76 -5.55 -21.79
CA VAL A 172 14.42 -4.25 -21.21
C VAL A 172 13.19 -4.34 -20.30
N LEU A 173 12.13 -5.03 -20.75
CA LEU A 173 10.93 -5.24 -19.95
C LEU A 173 11.24 -6.00 -18.66
N LYS A 174 12.09 -7.03 -18.69
CA LYS A 174 12.49 -7.80 -17.49
C LYS A 174 13.24 -6.96 -16.45
N VAL A 175 13.99 -5.94 -16.86
CA VAL A 175 14.63 -5.00 -15.93
C VAL A 175 13.58 -4.10 -15.29
N LEU A 176 12.72 -3.48 -16.10
CA LEU A 176 11.71 -2.53 -15.64
C LEU A 176 10.63 -3.19 -14.75
N ALA A 177 10.24 -4.43 -15.07
CA ALA A 177 9.20 -5.21 -14.39
C ALA A 177 9.43 -5.47 -12.91
N ARG A 178 10.60 -5.16 -12.38
CA ARG A 178 11.02 -5.43 -11.00
C ARG A 178 10.64 -4.31 -10.03
N HIS A 179 9.95 -3.29 -10.54
CA HIS A 179 9.49 -2.14 -9.77
C HIS A 179 7.97 -2.04 -9.93
N ASP A 180 7.26 -1.82 -8.83
CA ASP A 180 5.79 -1.82 -8.79
C ASP A 180 5.20 -0.83 -9.82
N GLU A 181 5.79 0.36 -9.97
CA GLU A 181 5.43 1.39 -10.98
C GLU A 181 5.30 0.88 -12.43
N PHE A 182 6.13 -0.09 -12.83
CA PHE A 182 6.23 -0.54 -14.23
C PHE A 182 5.66 -1.93 -14.45
N THR A 183 5.32 -2.64 -13.37
CA THR A 183 4.97 -4.07 -13.42
C THR A 183 3.74 -4.32 -14.28
N LEU A 184 2.71 -3.48 -14.18
CA LEU A 184 1.48 -3.57 -15.00
C LEU A 184 1.80 -3.56 -16.50
N TYR A 185 2.60 -2.61 -16.96
CA TYR A 185 2.95 -2.48 -18.37
C TYR A 185 3.85 -3.62 -18.84
N ALA A 186 4.79 -4.07 -18.00
CA ALA A 186 5.65 -5.19 -18.32
C ALA A 186 4.88 -6.50 -18.45
N VAL A 187 4.01 -6.83 -17.48
CA VAL A 187 3.27 -8.10 -17.49
C VAL A 187 2.34 -8.19 -18.69
N VAL A 188 1.68 -7.09 -19.07
CA VAL A 188 0.81 -7.03 -20.25
C VAL A 188 1.61 -7.22 -21.53
N ALA A 189 2.73 -6.51 -21.70
CA ALA A 189 3.56 -6.63 -22.89
C ALA A 189 4.18 -8.04 -23.01
N LEU A 190 4.83 -8.52 -21.93
CA LEU A 190 5.51 -9.81 -21.91
C LEU A 190 4.56 -10.98 -22.20
N ARG A 191 3.34 -10.98 -21.65
CA ARG A 191 2.34 -12.03 -21.91
C ARG A 191 1.99 -12.18 -23.40
N SER A 192 2.13 -11.11 -24.18
CA SER A 192 1.90 -11.14 -25.62
C SER A 192 3.14 -11.49 -26.45
N MET A 193 4.33 -11.33 -25.88
CA MET A 193 5.62 -11.42 -26.58
C MET A 193 6.33 -12.76 -26.42
N VAL A 194 6.11 -13.47 -25.31
CA VAL A 194 6.79 -14.74 -25.01
C VAL A 194 5.86 -15.94 -25.07
N GLU A 195 6.42 -17.12 -25.33
CA GLU A 195 5.66 -18.37 -25.31
C GLU A 195 5.16 -18.69 -23.88
N PRO A 196 4.00 -19.36 -23.73
CA PRO A 196 3.38 -19.63 -22.43
C PRO A 196 4.31 -20.32 -21.42
N GLU A 197 5.15 -21.24 -21.86
CA GLU A 197 6.09 -21.98 -21.00
C GLU A 197 7.17 -21.06 -20.44
N GLN A 198 7.63 -20.08 -21.23
CA GLN A 198 8.63 -19.09 -20.79
C GLN A 198 8.00 -18.01 -19.93
N TYR A 199 6.73 -17.69 -20.16
CA TYR A 199 6.00 -16.68 -19.40
C TYR A 199 5.92 -17.02 -17.92
N ALA A 200 5.76 -18.30 -17.56
CA ALA A 200 5.66 -18.71 -16.15
C ALA A 200 6.91 -18.34 -15.34
N ASP A 201 8.10 -18.68 -15.84
CA ASP A 201 9.36 -18.36 -15.19
C ASP A 201 9.59 -16.86 -15.09
N ILE A 202 9.23 -16.11 -16.13
CA ILE A 202 9.38 -14.65 -16.17
C ILE A 202 8.41 -14.00 -15.18
N TRP A 203 7.16 -14.43 -15.17
CA TRP A 203 6.14 -13.94 -14.23
C TRP A 203 6.55 -14.21 -12.79
N PHE A 204 7.06 -15.41 -12.49
CA PHE A 204 7.49 -15.75 -11.15
C PHE A 204 8.71 -14.93 -10.72
N ALA A 205 9.68 -14.76 -11.59
CA ALA A 205 10.83 -13.87 -11.33
C ALA A 205 10.41 -12.41 -11.09
N MET A 206 9.33 -11.93 -11.73
CA MET A 206 8.76 -10.62 -11.44
C MET A 206 8.08 -10.60 -10.06
N ALA A 207 7.26 -11.61 -9.75
CA ALA A 207 6.49 -11.70 -8.52
C ALA A 207 7.37 -11.72 -7.25
N LEU A 208 8.55 -12.34 -7.34
CA LEU A 208 9.55 -12.35 -6.26
C LEU A 208 10.19 -10.97 -6.01
N ARG A 209 10.06 -10.02 -6.94
CA ARG A 209 10.76 -8.71 -6.91
C ARG A 209 9.88 -7.55 -6.48
N VAL A 210 8.57 -7.74 -6.47
CA VAL A 210 7.59 -6.69 -6.17
C VAL A 210 6.75 -7.09 -4.98
N ASN A 211 6.36 -6.11 -4.17
CA ASN A 211 5.55 -6.35 -2.98
C ASN A 211 4.39 -5.37 -2.81
N GLY A 212 4.13 -4.45 -3.75
CA GLY A 212 3.00 -3.53 -3.70
C GLY A 212 2.01 -3.76 -4.85
N TRP A 213 1.64 -2.69 -5.55
CA TRP A 213 0.70 -2.73 -6.69
C TRP A 213 1.16 -3.63 -7.83
N GLY A 214 2.47 -3.77 -8.04
CA GLY A 214 3.01 -4.71 -9.02
C GLY A 214 2.65 -6.16 -8.70
N ARG A 215 2.71 -6.55 -7.42
CA ARG A 215 2.28 -7.88 -6.98
C ARG A 215 0.80 -8.10 -7.25
N ILE A 216 -0.03 -7.11 -6.94
CA ILE A 216 -1.48 -7.16 -7.21
C ILE A 216 -1.73 -7.39 -8.71
N HIS A 217 -1.12 -6.59 -9.57
CA HIS A 217 -1.29 -6.74 -11.03
C HIS A 217 -0.81 -8.07 -11.60
N LEU A 218 0.24 -8.66 -11.00
CA LEU A 218 0.74 -9.98 -11.37
C LEU A 218 -0.26 -11.08 -11.04
N MET A 219 -0.90 -11.04 -9.87
CA MET A 219 -1.85 -12.08 -9.45
C MET A 219 -3.06 -12.19 -10.37
N GLU A 220 -3.50 -11.09 -10.98
CA GLU A 220 -4.58 -11.11 -11.98
C GLU A 220 -4.16 -11.63 -13.36
N ARG A 221 -2.85 -11.75 -13.58
CA ARG A 221 -2.24 -12.07 -14.88
C ARG A 221 -1.33 -13.28 -14.77
N MET A 222 -1.67 -14.20 -13.87
CA MET A 222 -0.96 -15.46 -13.69
C MET A 222 -0.85 -16.25 -15.00
N PRO A 223 0.22 -17.05 -15.16
CA PRO A 223 0.31 -18.08 -16.18
C PRO A 223 -0.86 -19.06 -16.11
N TYR A 224 -1.24 -19.66 -17.24
CA TYR A 224 -2.33 -20.65 -17.28
C TYR A 224 -2.00 -21.95 -16.55
N THR A 225 -0.72 -22.29 -16.48
CA THR A 225 -0.20 -23.48 -15.83
C THR A 225 0.86 -23.06 -14.81
N LEU A 226 0.70 -23.51 -13.58
CA LEU A 226 1.64 -23.30 -12.49
C LEU A 226 2.24 -24.64 -12.07
N ASP A 227 3.52 -24.64 -11.74
CA ASP A 227 4.16 -25.81 -11.16
C ASP A 227 3.97 -25.84 -9.63
N GLU A 228 4.42 -26.93 -9.00
CA GLU A 228 4.32 -27.10 -7.55
C GLU A 228 5.12 -26.02 -6.79
N THR A 229 6.22 -25.53 -7.36
CA THR A 229 7.04 -24.48 -6.75
C THR A 229 6.25 -23.18 -6.59
N ILE A 230 5.59 -22.73 -7.67
CA ILE A 230 4.80 -21.51 -7.66
C ILE A 230 3.56 -21.70 -6.78
N CYS A 231 2.85 -22.83 -6.89
CA CYS A 231 1.70 -23.11 -6.03
C CYS A 231 2.09 -23.06 -4.54
N SER A 232 3.21 -23.69 -4.17
CA SER A 232 3.73 -23.70 -2.81
C SER A 232 4.10 -22.30 -2.31
N TRP A 233 4.71 -21.48 -3.17
CA TRP A 233 5.07 -20.09 -2.85
C TRP A 233 3.83 -19.21 -2.67
N LEU A 234 2.81 -19.35 -3.52
CA LEU A 234 1.56 -18.59 -3.42
C LEU A 234 0.91 -18.71 -2.03
N LEU A 235 0.94 -19.92 -1.45
CA LEU A 235 0.32 -20.20 -0.17
C LEU A 235 1.12 -19.75 1.05
N ARG A 236 2.41 -19.44 0.90
CA ARG A 236 3.31 -19.09 2.01
C ARG A 236 3.72 -17.62 2.01
N GLU A 237 3.95 -17.06 0.83
CA GLU A 237 4.51 -15.72 0.68
C GLU A 237 3.82 -14.91 -0.43
N GLY A 238 3.23 -15.56 -1.44
CA GLY A 238 2.75 -14.86 -2.64
C GLY A 238 1.57 -13.92 -2.40
N PHE A 239 0.72 -14.21 -1.42
CA PHE A 239 -0.39 -13.31 -1.04
C PHE A 239 0.09 -12.02 -0.34
N ALA A 240 1.27 -12.04 0.30
CA ALA A 240 1.71 -10.91 1.12
C ALA A 240 2.06 -9.71 0.23
N ASN A 241 1.48 -8.55 0.51
CA ASN A 241 1.82 -7.29 -0.16
C ASN A 241 1.70 -6.08 0.79
N SER A 242 2.34 -4.95 0.43
CA SER A 242 2.42 -3.72 1.21
C SER A 242 1.20 -2.82 1.07
N VAL A 243 0.20 -3.22 0.28
CA VAL A 243 -1.06 -2.50 0.12
C VAL A 243 -2.13 -3.12 1.02
N MET A 244 -2.70 -4.26 0.60
CA MET A 244 -3.74 -5.01 1.29
C MET A 244 -3.75 -6.46 0.79
N ASN A 245 -3.61 -7.45 1.68
CA ASN A 245 -3.59 -8.87 1.31
C ASN A 245 -4.89 -9.32 0.62
N GLU A 246 -5.99 -8.63 0.90
CA GLU A 246 -7.32 -8.78 0.30
C GLU A 246 -7.29 -8.80 -1.23
N TYR A 247 -6.42 -8.00 -1.87
CA TYR A 247 -6.30 -7.94 -3.33
C TYR A 247 -5.79 -9.25 -3.97
N THR A 248 -5.06 -10.07 -3.21
CA THR A 248 -4.32 -11.21 -3.77
C THR A 248 -4.71 -12.55 -3.15
N ALA A 249 -5.32 -12.54 -1.96
CA ALA A 249 -5.62 -13.73 -1.18
C ALA A 249 -6.46 -14.76 -1.96
N VAL A 250 -7.50 -14.32 -2.69
CA VAL A 250 -8.36 -15.24 -3.46
C VAL A 250 -7.59 -15.94 -4.58
N ASN A 251 -6.80 -15.19 -5.34
CA ASN A 251 -5.99 -15.75 -6.42
C ASN A 251 -4.96 -16.74 -5.86
N CYS A 252 -4.30 -16.41 -4.75
CA CYS A 252 -3.33 -17.29 -4.12
C CYS A 252 -3.98 -18.56 -3.55
N ALA A 253 -5.14 -18.46 -2.89
CA ALA A 253 -5.84 -19.61 -2.33
C ALA A 253 -6.33 -20.58 -3.43
N VAL A 254 -6.87 -20.04 -4.52
CA VAL A 254 -7.36 -20.82 -5.68
C VAL A 254 -6.20 -21.45 -6.43
N HIS A 255 -5.25 -20.63 -6.92
CA HIS A 255 -4.18 -21.10 -7.79
C HIS A 255 -3.07 -21.85 -7.03
N GLY A 256 -2.92 -21.59 -5.72
CA GLY A 256 -2.07 -22.37 -4.83
C GLY A 256 -2.69 -23.71 -4.42
N ARG A 257 -3.98 -23.95 -4.68
CA ARG A 257 -4.72 -25.16 -4.26
C ARG A 257 -4.72 -25.35 -2.75
N LEU A 258 -5.10 -24.30 -2.01
CA LEU A 258 -5.01 -24.24 -0.54
C LEU A 258 -5.64 -25.45 0.17
N VAL A 259 -6.80 -25.92 -0.29
CA VAL A 259 -7.50 -27.07 0.32
C VAL A 259 -6.68 -28.37 0.21
N ASP A 260 -6.01 -28.58 -0.92
CA ASP A 260 -5.21 -29.79 -1.16
C ASP A 260 -3.90 -29.74 -0.37
N ALA A 261 -3.27 -28.57 -0.33
CA ALA A 261 -2.08 -28.32 0.50
C ALA A 261 -2.39 -28.56 1.99
N LEU A 262 -3.47 -27.98 2.52
CA LEU A 262 -3.90 -28.19 3.92
C LEU A 262 -4.25 -29.65 4.25
N ALA A 263 -4.51 -30.49 3.24
CA ALA A 263 -4.81 -31.90 3.44
C ALA A 263 -3.58 -32.81 3.49
N SER A 264 -2.42 -32.33 3.01
CA SER A 264 -1.25 -33.16 2.75
C SER A 264 0.06 -32.62 3.36
N GLU A 265 0.14 -31.31 3.58
CA GLU A 265 1.29 -30.59 4.09
C GLU A 265 0.98 -29.97 5.47
N HIS A 266 1.99 -29.87 6.32
CA HIS A 266 1.81 -29.55 7.74
C HIS A 266 2.92 -28.67 8.34
N ASP A 267 3.52 -27.79 7.56
CA ASP A 267 4.48 -26.81 8.06
C ASP A 267 3.83 -25.51 8.55
N ASP A 268 4.52 -24.83 9.47
CA ASP A 268 4.05 -23.58 10.07
C ASP A 268 3.87 -22.45 9.03
N ALA A 269 4.70 -22.39 8.00
CA ALA A 269 4.62 -21.34 6.98
C ALA A 269 3.34 -21.48 6.14
N LEU A 270 2.97 -22.70 5.75
CA LEU A 270 1.69 -22.97 5.10
C LEU A 270 0.52 -22.61 6.02
N LEU A 271 0.57 -23.02 7.29
CA LEU A 271 -0.55 -22.79 8.21
C LEU A 271 -0.73 -21.30 8.51
N LEU A 272 0.37 -20.54 8.65
CA LEU A 272 0.33 -19.09 8.80
C LEU A 272 -0.18 -18.41 7.53
N GLY A 273 0.31 -18.80 6.35
CA GLY A 273 -0.18 -18.26 5.08
C GLY A 273 -1.67 -18.56 4.84
N ALA A 274 -2.14 -19.74 5.24
CA ALA A 274 -3.56 -20.07 5.26
C ALA A 274 -4.35 -19.14 6.21
N ALA A 275 -3.80 -18.88 7.40
CA ALA A 275 -4.42 -17.97 8.37
C ALA A 275 -4.58 -16.55 7.82
N GLU A 276 -3.53 -16.03 7.17
CA GLU A 276 -3.49 -14.73 6.50
C GLU A 276 -4.52 -14.62 5.38
N MET A 277 -4.50 -15.56 4.43
CA MET A 277 -5.43 -15.55 3.30
C MET A 277 -6.88 -15.67 3.77
N ILE A 278 -7.19 -16.59 4.69
CA ILE A 278 -8.55 -16.75 5.21
C ILE A 278 -8.98 -15.50 5.97
N TYR A 279 -8.11 -14.91 6.80
CA TYR A 279 -8.41 -13.69 7.53
C TYR A 279 -8.74 -12.53 6.59
N ALA A 280 -7.91 -12.30 5.56
CA ALA A 280 -8.14 -11.29 4.53
C ALA A 280 -9.47 -11.52 3.78
N LEU A 281 -9.73 -12.75 3.34
CA LEU A 281 -10.97 -13.11 2.64
C LEU A 281 -12.23 -12.86 3.47
N LEU A 282 -12.16 -13.03 4.79
CA LEU A 282 -13.29 -12.84 5.71
C LEU A 282 -13.45 -11.39 6.21
N ASN A 283 -12.38 -10.61 6.25
CA ASN A 283 -12.48 -9.17 6.47
C ASN A 283 -13.09 -8.47 5.24
N GLY A 284 -12.85 -9.04 4.05
CA GLY A 284 -13.27 -8.43 2.79
C GLY A 284 -12.47 -7.17 2.51
N GLY A 285 -12.75 -6.53 1.38
CA GLY A 285 -12.00 -5.35 1.00
C GLY A 285 -12.47 -4.81 -0.36
N PRO A 286 -11.55 -4.21 -1.13
CA PRO A 286 -11.90 -3.58 -2.40
C PRO A 286 -12.25 -4.57 -3.51
N VAL A 287 -11.99 -5.86 -3.29
CA VAL A 287 -12.33 -6.97 -4.19
C VAL A 287 -13.21 -8.00 -3.47
N PRO A 288 -13.95 -8.85 -4.20
CA PRO A 288 -14.73 -9.93 -3.60
C PRO A 288 -13.86 -10.82 -2.68
N GLY A 289 -14.31 -11.00 -1.43
CA GLY A 289 -13.64 -11.82 -0.42
C GLY A 289 -14.04 -13.29 -0.49
N MET A 290 -14.40 -13.88 0.65
CA MET A 290 -14.73 -15.30 0.79
C MET A 290 -15.82 -15.81 -0.19
N SER A 291 -16.74 -14.95 -0.62
CA SER A 291 -17.78 -15.30 -1.59
C SER A 291 -17.26 -15.64 -2.99
N ALA A 292 -16.03 -15.22 -3.33
CA ALA A 292 -15.38 -15.56 -4.60
C ALA A 292 -14.49 -16.80 -4.52
N TYR A 293 -14.43 -17.46 -3.36
CA TYR A 293 -13.68 -18.69 -3.16
C TYR A 293 -14.61 -19.87 -2.88
N ASP A 294 -14.96 -20.61 -3.94
CA ASP A 294 -15.92 -21.73 -3.87
C ASP A 294 -15.55 -22.78 -2.81
N ASP A 295 -14.25 -23.04 -2.64
CA ASP A 295 -13.70 -23.98 -1.66
C ASP A 295 -13.51 -23.38 -0.25
N GLY A 296 -13.92 -22.12 -0.04
CA GLY A 296 -13.63 -21.34 1.17
C GLY A 296 -14.08 -21.99 2.48
N ALA A 297 -15.31 -22.51 2.53
CA ALA A 297 -15.81 -23.19 3.72
C ALA A 297 -15.02 -24.46 4.06
N LYS A 298 -14.59 -25.19 3.02
CA LYS A 298 -13.77 -26.40 3.15
C LYS A 298 -12.33 -26.06 3.59
N ALA A 299 -11.76 -24.97 3.08
CA ALA A 299 -10.47 -24.45 3.51
C ALA A 299 -10.51 -24.05 4.99
N CYS A 300 -11.52 -23.28 5.42
CA CYS A 300 -11.73 -22.92 6.82
C CYS A 300 -11.81 -24.16 7.74
N TRP A 301 -12.56 -25.18 7.33
CA TRP A 301 -12.69 -26.41 8.12
C TRP A 301 -11.35 -27.13 8.28
N ARG A 302 -10.62 -27.38 7.19
CA ARG A 302 -9.30 -28.03 7.24
C ARG A 302 -8.29 -27.22 8.04
N TYR A 303 -8.28 -25.90 7.84
CA TYR A 303 -7.42 -24.99 8.58
C TYR A 303 -7.63 -25.12 10.09
N LEU A 304 -8.88 -25.06 10.57
CA LEU A 304 -9.19 -25.21 12.00
C LEU A 304 -8.75 -26.57 12.56
N GLN A 305 -8.94 -27.66 11.79
CA GLN A 305 -8.45 -28.99 12.18
C GLN A 305 -6.93 -29.01 12.35
N ASN A 306 -6.20 -28.39 11.42
CA ASN A 306 -4.75 -28.32 11.50
C ASN A 306 -4.29 -27.46 12.69
N VAL A 307 -4.97 -26.35 13.00
CA VAL A 307 -4.66 -25.56 14.21
C VAL A 307 -4.85 -26.39 15.49
N LEU A 308 -5.92 -27.18 15.58
CA LEU A 308 -6.15 -28.07 16.72
C LEU A 308 -5.12 -29.21 16.82
N ALA A 309 -4.69 -29.75 15.68
CA ALA A 309 -3.75 -30.86 15.63
C ALA A 309 -2.30 -30.45 15.93
N TYR A 310 -1.89 -29.26 15.47
CA TYR A 310 -0.49 -28.84 15.48
C TYR A 310 -0.18 -27.71 16.47
N LEU A 311 -1.21 -27.02 17.00
CA LEU A 311 -1.07 -25.99 18.03
C LEU A 311 -0.04 -24.89 17.66
N PRO A 312 -0.21 -24.21 16.51
CA PRO A 312 0.77 -23.23 16.04
C PRO A 312 0.87 -22.00 16.96
N ALA A 313 2.09 -21.49 17.12
CA ALA A 313 2.42 -20.45 18.09
C ALA A 313 2.42 -19.02 17.49
N HIS A 314 1.34 -18.63 16.80
CA HIS A 314 1.18 -17.27 16.26
C HIS A 314 -0.20 -16.67 16.59
N PRO A 315 -0.31 -15.40 17.05
CA PRO A 315 -1.58 -14.80 17.48
C PRO A 315 -2.66 -14.75 16.39
N LEU A 316 -2.26 -14.67 15.12
CA LEU A 316 -3.19 -14.65 14.00
C LEU A 316 -4.11 -15.87 13.99
N HIS A 317 -3.64 -17.04 14.43
CA HIS A 317 -4.47 -18.25 14.41
C HIS A 317 -5.72 -18.12 15.28
N TYR A 318 -5.61 -17.44 16.43
CA TYR A 318 -6.75 -17.09 17.27
C TYR A 318 -7.74 -16.17 16.54
N LEU A 319 -7.23 -15.08 15.96
CA LEU A 319 -8.05 -14.07 15.28
C LEU A 319 -8.74 -14.63 14.04
N THR A 320 -8.05 -15.45 13.25
CA THR A 320 -8.65 -16.15 12.10
C THR A 320 -9.73 -17.13 12.56
N ALA A 321 -9.51 -17.91 13.63
CA ALA A 321 -10.53 -18.81 14.15
C ALA A 321 -11.78 -18.07 14.65
N LYS A 322 -11.59 -16.91 15.32
CA LYS A 322 -12.67 -16.01 15.72
C LYS A 322 -13.43 -15.51 14.50
N ARG A 323 -12.72 -15.06 13.46
CA ARG A 323 -13.35 -14.53 12.25
C ARG A 323 -14.13 -15.60 11.47
N ILE A 324 -13.59 -16.82 11.39
CA ILE A 324 -14.33 -17.97 10.82
C ILE A 324 -15.62 -18.22 11.60
N ARG A 325 -15.60 -18.14 12.94
CA ARG A 325 -16.79 -18.33 13.78
C ARG A 325 -17.85 -17.27 13.48
N GLU A 326 -17.48 -16.00 13.46
CA GLU A 326 -18.38 -14.88 13.18
C GLU A 326 -19.01 -14.98 11.78
N TRP A 327 -18.19 -15.34 10.79
CA TRP A 327 -18.66 -15.57 9.43
C TRP A 327 -19.62 -16.76 9.37
N ALA A 328 -19.25 -17.91 9.94
CA ALA A 328 -20.10 -19.11 9.93
C ALA A 328 -21.46 -18.89 10.64
N GLN A 329 -21.54 -17.99 11.63
CA GLN A 329 -22.78 -17.60 12.30
C GLN A 329 -23.67 -16.67 11.47
N SER A 330 -23.08 -15.85 10.60
CA SER A 330 -23.80 -14.80 9.86
C SER A 330 -24.07 -15.15 8.39
N GLU A 331 -23.27 -16.03 7.80
CA GLU A 331 -23.37 -16.44 6.40
C GLU A 331 -24.55 -17.39 6.17
N LYS A 332 -25.55 -16.92 5.43
CA LYS A 332 -26.80 -17.65 5.19
C LYS A 332 -26.69 -18.65 4.05
N SER A 333 -25.69 -18.52 3.18
CA SER A 333 -25.47 -19.43 2.05
C SER A 333 -24.78 -20.74 2.47
N LEU A 334 -24.20 -20.80 3.67
CA LEU A 334 -23.60 -22.02 4.20
C LEU A 334 -24.65 -23.07 4.56
N GLU A 335 -24.35 -24.32 4.21
CA GLU A 335 -25.11 -25.46 4.69
C GLU A 335 -25.16 -25.48 6.24
N PRO A 336 -26.34 -25.61 6.87
CA PRO A 336 -26.48 -25.48 8.33
C PRO A 336 -25.59 -26.42 9.15
N ALA A 337 -25.36 -27.64 8.64
CA ALA A 337 -24.49 -28.62 9.27
C ALA A 337 -23.01 -28.16 9.26
N LEU A 338 -22.54 -27.63 8.13
CA LEU A 338 -21.18 -27.12 7.98
C LEU A 338 -20.97 -25.84 8.81
N SER A 339 -21.94 -24.92 8.79
CA SER A 339 -21.94 -23.74 9.64
C SER A 339 -21.80 -24.13 11.13
N SER A 340 -22.64 -25.06 11.61
CA SER A 340 -22.57 -25.55 12.99
C SER A 340 -21.21 -26.18 13.33
N GLN A 341 -20.63 -26.93 12.38
CA GLN A 341 -19.33 -27.56 12.55
C GLN A 341 -18.19 -26.55 12.64
N LEU A 342 -18.18 -25.53 11.77
CA LEU A 342 -17.20 -24.44 11.81
C LEU A 342 -17.29 -23.67 13.12
N VAL A 343 -18.51 -23.33 13.56
CA VAL A 343 -18.72 -22.62 14.83
C VAL A 343 -18.19 -23.43 16.03
N ALA A 344 -18.48 -24.74 16.08
CA ALA A 344 -18.01 -25.60 17.15
C ALA A 344 -16.48 -25.74 17.14
N THR A 345 -15.89 -26.02 15.97
CA THR A 345 -14.43 -26.22 15.83
C THR A 345 -13.67 -24.92 16.14
N SER A 346 -14.17 -23.76 15.69
CA SER A 346 -13.60 -22.47 16.08
C SER A 346 -13.67 -22.24 17.58
N ALA A 347 -14.76 -22.63 18.25
CA ALA A 347 -14.85 -22.50 19.70
C ALA A 347 -13.81 -23.35 20.44
N GLU A 348 -13.52 -24.56 19.94
CA GLU A 348 -12.44 -25.41 20.47
C GLU A 348 -11.07 -24.73 20.31
N VAL A 349 -10.79 -24.16 19.13
CA VAL A 349 -9.53 -23.42 18.88
C VAL A 349 -9.40 -22.24 19.84
N LEU A 350 -10.43 -21.42 19.99
CA LEU A 350 -10.41 -20.24 20.87
C LEU A 350 -10.25 -20.60 22.36
N ALA A 351 -10.68 -21.79 22.75
CA ALA A 351 -10.58 -22.31 24.12
C ALA A 351 -9.20 -22.91 24.45
N LEU A 352 -8.29 -23.06 23.47
CA LEU A 352 -6.94 -23.58 23.73
C LEU A 352 -6.22 -22.70 24.76
N THR A 353 -5.53 -23.35 25.71
CA THR A 353 -4.79 -22.66 26.76
C THR A 353 -3.47 -22.05 26.28
N ILE A 354 -2.99 -22.45 25.10
CA ILE A 354 -1.72 -21.99 24.51
C ILE A 354 -1.70 -20.48 24.26
N TRP A 355 -2.87 -19.85 24.09
CA TRP A 355 -2.94 -18.45 23.66
C TRP A 355 -2.30 -17.47 24.64
N GLY A 356 -2.31 -17.76 25.95
CA GLY A 356 -1.63 -16.92 26.94
C GLY A 356 -0.10 -16.91 26.76
N ASP A 357 0.50 -18.06 26.48
CA ASP A 357 1.94 -18.16 26.21
C ASP A 357 2.29 -17.53 24.85
N VAL A 358 1.45 -17.75 23.84
CA VAL A 358 1.62 -17.19 22.49
C VAL A 358 1.58 -15.66 22.51
N THR A 359 0.61 -15.05 23.19
CA THR A 359 0.53 -13.58 23.29
C THR A 359 1.67 -13.02 24.13
N ALA A 360 2.02 -13.67 25.25
CA ALA A 360 3.16 -13.24 26.08
C ALA A 360 4.47 -13.26 25.29
N GLN A 361 4.72 -14.30 24.51
CA GLN A 361 5.91 -14.40 23.66
C GLN A 361 5.92 -13.33 22.56
N ALA A 362 4.79 -13.11 21.88
CA ALA A 362 4.68 -12.08 20.85
C ALA A 362 4.87 -10.66 21.40
N LEU A 363 4.30 -10.35 22.57
CA LEU A 363 4.49 -9.06 23.24
C LEU A 363 5.93 -8.85 23.77
N ALA A 364 6.68 -9.92 24.00
CA ALA A 364 8.09 -9.85 24.33
C ALA A 364 9.01 -9.65 23.11
N GLY A 365 8.54 -9.96 21.90
CA GLY A 365 9.28 -9.87 20.63
C GLY A 365 9.44 -8.45 20.08
N GLU A 366 9.73 -8.32 18.79
CA GLU A 366 9.84 -7.00 18.12
C GLU A 366 8.46 -6.32 18.00
N GLU A 367 8.43 -4.99 18.05
CA GLU A 367 7.22 -4.21 17.78
C GLU A 367 6.93 -4.26 16.28
N GLY A 368 6.12 -5.23 15.89
CA GLY A 368 5.72 -5.45 14.51
C GLY A 368 4.36 -6.14 14.41
N TYR A 369 4.10 -6.75 13.26
CA TYR A 369 2.79 -7.33 12.94
C TYR A 369 2.27 -8.31 14.01
N ALA A 370 3.07 -9.31 14.39
CA ALA A 370 2.67 -10.30 15.41
C ALA A 370 2.41 -9.67 16.79
N PHE A 371 3.17 -8.63 17.16
CA PHE A 371 2.99 -7.89 18.41
C PHE A 371 1.63 -7.19 18.45
N HIS A 372 1.24 -6.51 17.37
CA HIS A 372 -0.05 -5.82 17.30
C HIS A 372 -1.22 -6.80 17.37
N LEU A 373 -1.13 -7.93 16.66
CA LEU A 373 -2.14 -8.99 16.77
C LEU A 373 -2.24 -9.55 18.20
N ALA A 374 -1.13 -9.69 18.92
CA ALA A 374 -1.14 -10.15 20.30
C ALA A 374 -1.89 -9.20 21.24
N VAL A 375 -1.78 -7.88 21.01
CA VAL A 375 -2.57 -6.87 21.76
C VAL A 375 -4.07 -7.09 21.55
N ASP A 376 -4.49 -7.33 20.30
CA ASP A 376 -5.89 -7.58 19.97
C ASP A 376 -6.41 -8.88 20.60
N VAL A 377 -5.58 -9.93 20.58
CA VAL A 377 -5.91 -11.21 21.25
C VAL A 377 -6.05 -11.04 22.76
N CYS A 378 -5.13 -10.34 23.43
CA CYS A 378 -5.24 -10.07 24.87
C CYS A 378 -6.56 -9.39 25.21
N ARG A 379 -6.92 -8.34 24.46
CA ARG A 379 -8.16 -7.59 24.70
C ARG A 379 -9.41 -8.40 24.44
N ASP A 380 -9.44 -9.20 23.38
CA ASP A 380 -10.56 -10.09 23.11
C ASP A 380 -10.77 -11.12 24.23
N ARG A 381 -9.67 -11.55 24.85
CA ARG A 381 -9.64 -12.47 25.99
C ARG A 381 -9.82 -11.77 27.34
N GLN A 382 -10.05 -10.47 27.36
CA GLN A 382 -10.17 -9.64 28.58
C GLN A 382 -8.92 -9.68 29.48
N GLU A 383 -7.76 -9.91 28.86
CA GLU A 383 -6.45 -9.81 29.49
C GLU A 383 -5.91 -8.39 29.27
N ASP A 384 -5.28 -7.77 30.28
CA ASP A 384 -4.78 -6.39 30.19
C ASP A 384 -3.37 -6.33 29.59
N PRO A 385 -3.18 -5.82 28.35
CA PRO A 385 -1.85 -5.67 27.77
C PRO A 385 -1.11 -4.42 28.30
N PHE A 386 -1.79 -3.50 28.99
CA PHE A 386 -1.25 -2.19 29.36
C PHE A 386 0.11 -2.24 30.06
N PRO A 387 0.36 -3.10 31.07
CA PRO A 387 1.65 -3.11 31.78
C PRO A 387 2.84 -3.41 30.85
N ALA A 388 2.67 -4.33 29.90
CA ALA A 388 3.71 -4.69 28.93
C ALA A 388 3.93 -3.56 27.91
N LEU A 389 2.85 -2.99 27.38
CA LEU A 389 2.91 -1.87 26.43
C LEU A 389 3.55 -0.63 27.06
N PHE A 390 3.15 -0.29 28.28
CA PHE A 390 3.62 0.89 28.98
C PHE A 390 5.10 0.76 29.34
N ALA A 391 5.52 -0.41 29.84
CA ALA A 391 6.92 -0.67 30.12
C ALA A 391 7.79 -0.57 28.86
N ARG A 392 7.30 -1.06 27.71
CA ARG A 392 8.00 -0.96 26.43
C ARG A 392 8.14 0.49 25.97
N GLN A 393 7.04 1.25 25.87
CA GLN A 393 7.10 2.67 25.46
C GLN A 393 8.00 3.47 26.38
N ARG A 394 7.93 3.24 27.70
CA ARG A 394 8.77 3.94 28.67
C ARG A 394 10.27 3.67 28.45
N ASN A 395 10.62 2.43 28.15
CA ASN A 395 12.01 2.01 27.98
C ASN A 395 12.55 2.31 26.56
N ASN A 396 11.67 2.49 25.57
CA ASN A 396 12.01 2.81 24.19
C ASN A 396 11.18 3.99 23.67
N PRO A 397 11.66 5.23 23.77
CA PRO A 397 10.93 6.42 23.30
C PRO A 397 10.60 6.41 21.80
N GLU A 398 11.32 5.64 20.98
CA GLU A 398 11.07 5.51 19.54
C GLU A 398 9.90 4.57 19.21
N SER A 399 9.40 3.81 20.20
CA SER A 399 8.17 3.01 20.04
C SER A 399 6.96 3.91 19.75
N SER A 400 5.95 3.35 19.06
CA SER A 400 4.77 4.07 18.59
C SER A 400 3.48 3.55 19.25
N LEU A 401 3.53 3.24 20.54
CA LEU A 401 2.45 2.52 21.24
C LEU A 401 1.35 3.43 21.81
N TRP A 402 1.44 4.74 21.61
CA TRP A 402 0.52 5.74 22.17
C TRP A 402 -0.95 5.44 21.89
N TYR A 403 -1.26 5.02 20.66
CA TYR A 403 -2.61 4.60 20.28
C TYR A 403 -3.14 3.46 21.16
N TYR A 404 -2.37 2.39 21.31
CA TYR A 404 -2.77 1.23 22.10
C TYR A 404 -2.84 1.55 23.60
N LEU A 405 -1.93 2.39 24.10
CA LEU A 405 -1.87 2.81 25.49
C LEU A 405 -3.07 3.67 25.92
N MET A 406 -3.57 4.52 25.02
CA MET A 406 -4.73 5.37 25.30
C MET A 406 -6.07 4.66 25.15
N GLN A 407 -6.09 3.43 24.60
CA GLN A 407 -7.28 2.57 24.57
C GLN A 407 -7.53 1.90 25.93
N THR A 408 -7.72 2.74 26.94
CA THR A 408 -8.07 2.35 28.31
C THR A 408 -9.31 3.12 28.76
N GLU A 409 -10.04 2.58 29.73
CA GLU A 409 -11.07 3.30 30.51
C GLU A 409 -10.54 3.72 31.89
N ASP A 410 -9.35 3.26 32.27
CA ASP A 410 -8.75 3.56 33.56
C ASP A 410 -8.06 4.93 33.52
N ALA A 411 -8.64 5.87 34.27
CA ALA A 411 -8.13 7.23 34.43
C ALA A 411 -6.69 7.27 34.99
N TYR A 412 -6.30 6.30 35.82
CA TYR A 412 -4.94 6.20 36.34
C TYR A 412 -3.96 5.83 35.22
N GLN A 413 -4.30 4.83 34.41
CA GLN A 413 -3.50 4.44 33.25
C GLN A 413 -3.37 5.59 32.25
N ALA A 414 -4.47 6.27 31.92
CA ALA A 414 -4.45 7.44 31.03
C ALA A 414 -3.53 8.54 31.57
N SER A 415 -3.59 8.83 32.88
CA SER A 415 -2.69 9.79 33.53
C SER A 415 -1.22 9.38 33.42
N GLN A 416 -0.90 8.09 33.59
CA GLN A 416 0.47 7.59 33.39
C GLN A 416 0.96 7.81 31.97
N VAL A 417 0.10 7.59 30.96
CA VAL A 417 0.42 7.80 29.55
C VAL A 417 0.65 9.28 29.26
N CYS A 418 -0.20 10.18 29.76
CA CYS A 418 0.01 11.63 29.62
C CYS A 418 1.35 12.07 30.22
N ASN A 419 1.66 11.64 31.44
CA ASN A 419 2.93 11.98 32.09
C ASN A 419 4.14 11.45 31.31
N LEU A 420 4.02 10.25 30.71
CA LEU A 420 5.08 9.69 29.89
C LEU A 420 5.25 10.46 28.57
N ALA A 421 4.15 10.82 27.91
CA ALA A 421 4.15 11.62 26.69
C ALA A 421 4.77 13.00 26.94
N GLU A 422 4.45 13.66 28.06
CA GLU A 422 5.05 14.92 28.47
C GLU A 422 6.56 14.83 28.69
N ALA A 423 7.05 13.67 29.14
CA ALA A 423 8.46 13.43 29.37
C ALA A 423 9.24 13.04 28.09
N GLN A 424 8.59 12.36 27.13
CA GLN A 424 9.25 11.86 25.92
C GLN A 424 9.13 12.82 24.73
N PHE A 425 8.04 13.57 24.60
CA PHE A 425 7.87 14.51 23.49
C PHE A 425 8.64 15.82 23.75
N ASP A 426 9.30 16.32 22.72
CA ASP A 426 9.77 17.71 22.70
C ASP A 426 8.58 18.65 22.43
N LEU A 427 7.80 18.92 23.47
CA LEU A 427 6.63 19.79 23.40
C LEU A 427 6.98 21.21 22.95
N LYS A 428 8.22 21.67 23.16
CA LYS A 428 8.67 22.99 22.69
C LYS A 428 8.89 22.99 21.19
N ALA A 429 9.50 21.94 20.64
CA ALA A 429 9.66 21.78 19.20
C ALA A 429 8.30 21.62 18.50
N ILE A 430 7.35 20.91 19.12
CA ILE A 430 5.98 20.81 18.60
C ILE A 430 5.29 22.18 18.62
N ALA A 431 5.41 22.94 19.70
CA ALA A 431 4.82 24.26 19.89
C ALA A 431 5.58 25.38 19.15
N SER A 432 5.92 25.18 17.87
CA SER A 432 6.70 26.12 17.07
C SER A 432 5.90 27.30 16.48
N GLY A 433 4.59 27.36 16.73
CA GLY A 433 3.67 28.39 16.26
C GLY A 433 2.70 27.87 15.21
N PRO A 434 1.42 28.27 15.26
CA PRO A 434 0.39 27.74 14.36
C PRO A 434 0.55 28.26 12.92
N THR A 435 0.45 27.36 11.96
CA THR A 435 0.44 27.63 10.51
C THR A 435 -0.63 26.76 9.83
N MET A 436 -0.70 26.76 8.51
CA MET A 436 -1.65 25.95 7.73
C MET A 436 -1.04 24.60 7.30
N SER A 437 -0.10 24.05 8.06
CA SER A 437 0.59 22.81 7.67
C SER A 437 -0.35 21.60 7.73
N SER A 438 -0.23 20.73 6.72
CA SER A 438 -0.99 19.47 6.62
C SER A 438 -0.44 18.37 7.53
N GLY A 439 0.80 18.51 8.04
CA GLY A 439 1.44 17.48 8.87
C GLY A 439 1.86 16.23 8.09
N MET A 440 2.00 16.32 6.76
CA MET A 440 2.38 15.19 5.90
C MET A 440 3.89 15.04 5.76
N GLY A 441 4.40 13.81 5.91
CA GLY A 441 5.81 13.48 5.76
C GLY A 441 6.54 13.19 7.08
N PRO A 442 7.80 12.72 6.99
CA PRO A 442 8.53 12.18 8.14
C PRO A 442 8.90 13.23 9.20
N LYS A 443 9.09 14.50 8.81
CA LYS A 443 9.42 15.58 9.76
C LYS A 443 8.33 15.84 10.80
N TRP A 444 7.09 15.47 10.50
CA TRP A 444 5.93 15.66 11.38
C TRP A 444 5.64 14.44 12.27
N ASN A 445 6.58 13.51 12.40
CA ASN A 445 6.37 12.27 13.16
C ASN A 445 5.93 12.56 14.61
N SER A 446 6.59 13.48 15.31
CA SER A 446 6.24 13.83 16.69
C SER A 446 4.82 14.40 16.81
N GLN A 447 4.39 15.23 15.86
CA GLN A 447 3.04 15.77 15.80
C GLN A 447 2.00 14.67 15.55
N ARG A 448 2.29 13.70 14.67
CA ARG A 448 1.41 12.55 14.44
C ARG A 448 1.30 11.64 15.67
N GLN A 449 2.41 11.38 16.36
CA GLN A 449 2.40 10.61 17.61
C GLN A 449 1.61 11.33 18.71
N LEU A 450 1.72 12.67 18.78
CA LEU A 450 0.92 13.47 19.71
C LEU A 450 -0.58 13.33 19.43
N ASP A 451 -1.03 13.34 18.16
CA ASP A 451 -2.44 13.15 17.80
C ASP A 451 -3.02 11.85 18.36
N LEU A 452 -2.24 10.75 18.37
CA LEU A 452 -2.66 9.46 18.93
C LEU A 452 -2.98 9.54 20.43
N VAL A 453 -2.33 10.46 21.16
CA VAL A 453 -2.63 10.72 22.57
C VAL A 453 -3.83 11.64 22.72
N LEU A 454 -3.84 12.76 21.97
CA LEU A 454 -4.85 13.81 22.10
C LEU A 454 -6.27 13.34 21.78
N GLN A 455 -6.42 12.45 20.78
CA GLN A 455 -7.74 12.01 20.31
C GLN A 455 -8.61 11.38 21.41
N GLU A 456 -7.99 10.80 22.44
CA GLU A 456 -8.67 10.16 23.57
C GLU A 456 -8.88 11.10 24.77
N LEU A 457 -8.21 12.26 24.84
CA LEU A 457 -8.27 13.16 26.01
C LEU A 457 -9.67 13.75 26.25
N LYS A 458 -10.55 13.76 25.25
CA LYS A 458 -11.97 14.11 25.45
C LYS A 458 -12.66 13.26 26.52
N ARG A 459 -12.17 12.03 26.76
CA ARG A 459 -12.69 11.08 27.77
C ARG A 459 -12.11 11.32 29.17
N PHE A 460 -11.04 12.12 29.28
CA PHE A 460 -10.29 12.34 30.51
C PHE A 460 -10.14 13.84 30.81
N PRO A 461 -11.20 14.51 31.32
CA PRO A 461 -11.13 15.91 31.73
C PRO A 461 -9.97 16.19 32.68
N GLU A 462 -9.38 17.38 32.57
CA GLU A 462 -8.26 17.87 33.39
C GLU A 462 -6.91 17.17 33.16
N MET A 463 -6.84 16.14 32.31
CA MET A 463 -5.60 15.39 32.05
C MET A 463 -4.86 15.87 30.81
N GLY A 464 -3.52 15.90 30.88
CA GLY A 464 -2.68 16.17 29.71
C GLY A 464 -2.75 17.62 29.21
N TRP A 465 -3.07 18.57 30.08
CA TRP A 465 -3.08 20.00 29.73
C TRP A 465 -1.79 20.48 29.03
N PRO A 466 -0.57 20.11 29.47
CA PRO A 466 0.66 20.47 28.76
C PRO A 466 0.71 19.98 27.31
N LEU A 467 0.16 18.79 27.02
CA LEU A 467 0.06 18.23 25.68
C LEU A 467 -0.92 19.04 24.81
N LEU A 468 -2.11 19.33 25.33
CA LEU A 468 -3.12 20.15 24.66
C LEU A 468 -2.59 21.56 24.38
N LYS A 469 -1.86 22.14 25.34
CA LYS A 469 -1.20 23.44 25.21
C LYS A 469 -0.18 23.45 24.06
N ALA A 470 0.67 22.43 23.99
CA ALA A 470 1.65 22.31 22.91
C ALA A 470 0.95 22.13 21.55
N ALA A 471 -0.09 21.30 21.50
CA ALA A 471 -0.88 21.04 20.31
C ALA A 471 -1.53 22.30 19.74
N LEU A 472 -2.12 23.17 20.58
CA LEU A 472 -2.73 24.45 20.18
C LEU A 472 -1.71 25.43 19.55
N GLN A 473 -0.41 25.24 19.79
CA GLN A 473 0.66 26.04 19.18
C GLN A 473 1.40 25.27 18.08
N SER A 474 0.93 24.08 17.69
CA SER A 474 1.53 23.28 16.64
C SER A 474 1.30 23.91 15.27
N PRO A 475 2.27 23.87 14.33
CA PRO A 475 2.06 24.30 12.95
C PRO A 475 1.04 23.42 12.22
N VAL A 476 0.86 22.17 12.65
CA VAL A 476 -0.03 21.18 12.03
C VAL A 476 -1.48 21.42 12.46
N VAL A 477 -2.36 21.60 11.48
CA VAL A 477 -3.78 21.92 11.72
C VAL A 477 -4.51 20.78 12.46
N SER A 478 -4.16 19.51 12.18
CA SER A 478 -4.72 18.32 12.86
C SER A 478 -4.54 18.35 14.39
N ASN A 479 -3.33 18.66 14.89
CA ASN A 479 -3.08 18.76 16.34
C ASN A 479 -4.01 19.76 17.02
N ARG A 480 -4.26 20.91 16.38
CA ARG A 480 -5.13 21.95 16.92
C ARG A 480 -6.59 21.51 16.92
N HIS A 481 -7.05 20.82 15.88
CA HIS A 481 -8.37 20.18 15.88
C HIS A 481 -8.51 19.11 16.96
N MET A 482 -7.52 18.24 17.15
CA MET A 482 -7.55 17.19 18.18
C MET A 482 -7.62 17.80 19.58
N ALA A 483 -6.84 18.86 19.84
CA ALA A 483 -6.94 19.60 21.09
C ALA A 483 -8.33 20.19 21.30
N MET A 484 -8.92 20.82 20.27
CA MET A 484 -10.26 21.38 20.36
C MET A 484 -11.33 20.32 20.61
N ASN A 485 -11.21 19.12 20.02
CA ASN A 485 -12.14 18.02 20.27
C ASN A 485 -12.18 17.60 21.75
N ALA A 486 -11.05 17.68 22.46
CA ALA A 486 -11.02 17.43 23.90
C ALA A 486 -11.62 18.61 24.69
N LEU A 487 -11.16 19.83 24.41
CA LEU A 487 -11.54 21.02 25.17
C LEU A 487 -13.03 21.37 25.05
N GLU A 488 -13.68 21.08 23.92
CA GLU A 488 -15.12 21.36 23.75
C GLU A 488 -16.02 20.46 24.59
N VAL A 489 -15.52 19.29 24.99
CA VAL A 489 -16.23 18.27 25.79
C VAL A 489 -15.97 18.44 27.29
N TRP A 490 -14.81 18.97 27.67
CA TRP A 490 -14.44 19.13 29.07
C TRP A 490 -15.37 20.09 29.83
N PRO A 491 -15.58 19.89 31.15
CA PRO A 491 -16.37 20.79 31.97
C PRO A 491 -15.81 22.22 31.95
N LEU A 492 -16.66 23.23 31.77
CA LEU A 492 -16.24 24.63 31.65
C LEU A 492 -15.50 25.15 32.89
N ASP A 493 -15.89 24.68 34.08
CA ASP A 493 -15.22 25.04 35.34
C ASP A 493 -13.75 24.60 35.34
N SER A 494 -13.43 23.44 34.75
CA SER A 494 -12.06 22.94 34.62
C SER A 494 -11.21 23.77 33.64
N LEU A 495 -11.85 24.40 32.65
CA LEU A 495 -11.19 25.20 31.62
C LEU A 495 -11.03 26.67 32.00
N SER A 496 -11.86 27.16 32.92
CA SER A 496 -11.87 28.57 33.36
C SER A 496 -10.49 29.06 33.82
N VAL A 497 -9.70 28.20 34.45
CA VAL A 497 -8.32 28.53 34.89
C VAL A 497 -7.33 28.74 33.73
N HIS A 498 -7.67 28.27 32.53
CA HIS A 498 -6.86 28.37 31.31
C HIS A 498 -7.39 29.40 30.31
N ARG A 499 -8.48 30.10 30.64
CA ARG A 499 -9.19 31.02 29.73
C ARG A 499 -8.27 32.04 29.05
N GLN A 500 -7.41 32.72 29.81
CA GLN A 500 -6.51 33.73 29.26
C GLN A 500 -5.60 33.14 28.16
N TYR A 501 -5.08 31.93 28.37
CA TYR A 501 -4.24 31.27 27.38
C TYR A 501 -5.01 30.89 26.11
N LEU A 502 -6.26 30.44 26.25
CA LEU A 502 -7.12 30.13 25.11
C LEU A 502 -7.48 31.39 24.31
N GLU A 503 -7.68 32.53 24.97
CA GLU A 503 -7.86 33.84 24.31
C GLU A 503 -6.61 34.27 23.53
N GLU A 504 -5.41 34.08 24.08
CA GLU A 504 -4.15 34.30 23.34
C GLU A 504 -4.01 33.37 22.11
N CYS A 505 -4.52 32.13 22.19
CA CYS A 505 -4.53 31.21 21.05
C CYS A 505 -5.48 31.71 19.95
N VAL A 506 -6.64 32.28 20.29
CA VAL A 506 -7.56 32.89 19.31
C VAL A 506 -6.86 33.94 18.46
N GLU A 507 -6.06 34.80 19.08
CA GLU A 507 -5.38 35.91 18.39
C GLU A 507 -4.34 35.43 17.38
N ARG A 508 -3.75 34.25 17.60
CA ARG A 508 -2.66 33.69 16.80
C ARG A 508 -3.10 32.63 15.80
N GLU A 509 -4.31 32.10 15.92
CA GLU A 509 -4.78 31.00 15.08
C GLU A 509 -5.06 31.45 13.63
N PRO A 510 -4.32 30.92 12.64
CA PRO A 510 -4.52 31.23 11.22
C PRO A 510 -5.66 30.45 10.57
N HIS A 511 -6.06 29.28 11.10
CA HIS A 511 -7.12 28.46 10.53
C HIS A 511 -8.50 28.94 11.01
N GLU A 512 -9.32 29.47 10.11
CA GLU A 512 -10.59 30.13 10.45
C GLU A 512 -11.52 29.25 11.29
N GLU A 513 -11.67 27.98 10.95
CA GLU A 513 -12.55 27.07 11.70
C GLU A 513 -12.06 26.85 13.14
N VAL A 514 -10.76 26.64 13.33
CA VAL A 514 -10.18 26.42 14.67
C VAL A 514 -10.30 27.71 15.49
N GLN A 515 -10.07 28.86 14.86
CA GLN A 515 -10.22 30.16 15.52
C GLN A 515 -11.66 30.40 15.98
N GLN A 516 -12.65 30.08 15.14
CA GLN A 516 -14.07 30.20 15.49
C GLN A 516 -14.45 29.27 16.65
N ARG A 517 -13.95 28.02 16.63
CA ARG A 517 -14.15 27.06 17.72
C ARG A 517 -13.55 27.55 19.04
N LEU A 518 -12.32 28.06 19.02
CA LEU A 518 -11.69 28.68 20.19
C LEU A 518 -12.48 29.88 20.72
N LYS A 519 -12.93 30.80 19.85
CA LYS A 519 -13.77 31.95 20.24
C LYS A 519 -15.06 31.51 20.92
N SER A 520 -15.74 30.52 20.33
CA SER A 520 -16.97 29.95 20.87
C SER A 520 -16.73 29.35 22.26
N LEU A 521 -15.64 28.60 22.44
CA LEU A 521 -15.25 28.03 23.73
C LEU A 521 -14.98 29.13 24.77
N CYS A 522 -14.20 30.16 24.44
CA CYS A 522 -13.93 31.29 25.33
C CYS A 522 -15.20 32.02 25.76
N ASN A 523 -16.17 32.19 24.85
CA ASN A 523 -17.44 32.84 25.16
C ASN A 523 -18.33 32.01 26.12
N ARG A 524 -18.24 30.68 26.06
CA ARG A 524 -18.99 29.78 26.96
C ARG A 524 -18.45 29.78 28.39
N MET A 525 -17.20 30.20 28.59
CA MET A 525 -16.56 30.32 29.91
C MET A 525 -16.78 31.70 30.57
N MET A 526 -17.56 32.60 29.94
CA MET A 526 -18.02 33.86 30.54
C MET A 526 -19.24 33.60 31.43
#